data_AF-A0A536T0R8-F1
#
_entry.id   AF-A0A536T0R8-F1
#
_cell.length_a   1.000
_cell.length_b   1.000
_cell.length_c   1.000
_cell.angle_alpha   90.00
_cell.angle_beta   90.00
_cell.angle_gamma   90.00
#
_symmetry.space_group_name_H-M   'P 1'
#
loop_
_entity.id
_entity.type
_entity.pdbx_description
1 polymer ?
#
loop_
_entity_poly.entity_id
_entity_poly.type
_entity_poly.pdbx_seq_one_letter_code
_entity_poly.pdbx_strand_id
1 'polypeptide(L)'
;IQVLNVDLAGRRQILRSMPSDVRVVTGDADWPRIELRYTLASKGKISRPVHETIADMAYLRRIDREYSSVSLPYEKRMLDEWFKARFVEHRPPR
;
A
#
# COMPACT_ATOMS: atom_id res chain seq x y z
N ILE A 1 14.20 7.41 1.09
CA ILE A 1 12.78 7.26 0.65
C ILE A 1 11.93 8.20 1.48
N GLN A 2 10.85 8.73 0.91
CA GLN A 2 9.87 9.61 1.56
C GLN A 2 8.45 9.09 1.28
N VAL A 3 7.60 9.10 2.31
CA VAL A 3 6.17 8.82 2.20
C VAL A 3 5.44 10.15 2.17
N LEU A 4 4.76 10.45 1.08
CA LEU A 4 4.11 11.74 0.84
C LEU A 4 2.64 11.74 1.26
N ASN A 5 1.95 10.62 1.02
CA ASN A 5 0.53 10.47 1.36
C ASN A 5 0.23 8.99 1.67
N VAL A 6 -0.70 8.76 2.59
CA VAL A 6 -1.15 7.43 3.02
C VAL A 6 -2.66 7.44 3.23
N ASP A 7 -3.36 6.79 2.30
CA ASP A 7 -4.76 6.41 2.44
C ASP A 7 -4.80 4.92 2.81
N LEU A 8 -5.19 4.63 4.05
CA LEU A 8 -5.35 3.26 4.53
C LEU A 8 -6.68 2.67 4.04
N ALA A 9 -6.67 1.37 3.81
CA ALA A 9 -7.82 0.55 3.46
C ALA A 9 -8.96 0.68 4.47
N GLY A 10 -10.16 0.71 3.95
CA GLY A 10 -11.38 0.96 4.71
C GLY A 10 -11.52 2.42 5.16
N ARG A 11 -12.60 2.70 5.88
CA ARG A 11 -12.87 4.02 6.45
C ARG A 11 -13.02 3.91 7.95
N ARG A 12 -12.46 4.88 8.69
CA ARG A 12 -12.66 4.97 10.14
C ARG A 12 -14.15 5.14 10.40
N GLN A 13 -14.72 4.29 11.23
CA GLN A 13 -16.09 4.43 11.68
C GLN A 13 -16.12 4.70 13.19
N ILE A 14 -16.72 5.83 13.57
CA ILE A 14 -16.95 6.14 14.98
C ILE A 14 -18.18 5.35 15.43
N LEU A 15 -17.96 4.13 15.91
CA LEU A 15 -18.99 3.35 16.56
C LEU A 15 -19.09 3.81 18.02
N ARG A 16 -20.26 4.34 18.41
CA ARG A 16 -20.50 4.95 19.75
C ARG A 16 -20.16 4.04 20.94
N SER A 17 -19.99 2.73 20.71
CA SER A 17 -19.76 1.71 21.74
C SER A 17 -18.36 1.07 21.70
N MET A 18 -17.47 1.46 20.79
CA MET A 18 -16.13 0.85 20.67
C MET A 18 -15.03 1.91 20.83
N PRO A 19 -14.07 1.73 21.76
CA PRO A 19 -12.96 2.66 21.97
C PRO A 19 -11.81 2.51 20.96
N SER A 20 -11.92 1.61 19.97
CA SER A 20 -10.85 1.28 19.03
C SER A 20 -11.01 1.95 17.66
N ASP A 21 -9.89 2.12 16.96
CA ASP A 21 -9.82 2.60 15.57
C ASP A 21 -10.31 1.50 14.60
N VAL A 22 -11.64 1.28 14.60
CA VAL A 22 -12.28 0.32 13.71
C VAL A 22 -12.39 0.93 12.32
N ARG A 23 -11.87 0.20 11.34
CA ARG A 23 -11.99 0.53 9.92
C ARG A 23 -12.93 -0.46 9.24
N VAL A 24 -13.92 0.07 8.54
CA VAL A 24 -14.86 -0.73 7.76
C VAL A 24 -14.36 -0.79 6.33
N VAL A 25 -14.18 -2.01 5.83
CA VAL A 25 -13.84 -2.29 4.43
C VAL A 25 -15.10 -2.69 3.67
N THR A 26 -15.31 -2.05 2.53
CA THR A 26 -16.50 -2.20 1.68
C THR A 26 -16.13 -2.70 0.28
N GLY A 27 -14.90 -2.44 -0.17
CA GLY A 27 -14.45 -2.79 -1.51
C GLY A 27 -14.82 -1.76 -2.58
N ASP A 28 -15.39 -0.62 -2.16
CA ASP A 28 -15.64 0.54 -3.01
C ASP A 28 -14.38 1.43 -3.08
N ALA A 29 -14.55 2.77 -3.06
CA ALA A 29 -13.46 3.74 -2.96
C ALA A 29 -12.85 3.83 -1.55
N ASP A 30 -12.41 2.69 -1.04
CA ASP A 30 -11.72 2.53 0.24
C ASP A 30 -10.49 1.62 0.13
N TRP A 31 -9.91 1.54 -1.06
CA TRP A 31 -8.66 0.83 -1.30
C TRP A 31 -7.46 1.52 -0.67
N PRO A 32 -6.41 0.76 -0.31
CA PRO A 32 -5.15 1.35 0.13
C PRO A 32 -4.48 2.12 -1.00
N ARG A 33 -3.94 3.30 -0.71
CA ARG A 33 -3.18 4.13 -1.63
C ARG A 33 -2.04 4.83 -0.91
N ILE A 34 -0.83 4.75 -1.45
CA ILE A 34 0.35 5.39 -0.87
C ILE A 34 1.10 6.15 -1.96
N GLU A 35 1.47 7.39 -1.67
CA GLU A 35 2.33 8.20 -2.53
C GLU A 35 3.76 8.19 -1.97
N LEU A 36 4.72 7.78 -2.79
CA LEU A 36 6.13 7.71 -2.40
C LEU A 36 7.00 8.59 -3.29
N ARG A 37 8.04 9.16 -2.67
CA ARG A 37 9.20 9.69 -3.38
C ARG A 37 10.44 8.90 -2.99
N TYR A 38 11.08 8.27 -3.95
CA TYR A 38 12.26 7.44 -3.70
C TYR A 38 13.34 7.63 -4.75
N THR A 39 14.57 7.30 -4.39
CA THR A 39 15.72 7.34 -5.31
C THR A 39 16.35 5.97 -5.31
N LEU A 40 16.71 5.45 -6.49
CA LEU A 40 17.39 4.17 -6.61
C LEU A 40 18.90 4.40 -6.63
N ALA A 41 19.61 3.65 -5.79
CA ALA A 41 21.06 3.59 -5.81
C ALA A 41 21.48 2.17 -6.21
N SER A 42 22.25 2.05 -7.29
CA SER A 42 22.80 0.77 -7.73
C SER A 42 24.17 0.96 -8.35
N LYS A 43 25.16 0.15 -7.92
CA LYS A 43 26.53 0.15 -8.45
C LYS A 43 27.17 1.55 -8.55
N GLY A 44 26.99 2.37 -7.50
CA GLY A 44 27.51 3.73 -7.44
C GLY A 44 26.77 4.77 -8.30
N LYS A 45 25.74 4.37 -9.06
CA LYS A 45 24.86 5.28 -9.79
C LYS A 45 23.59 5.55 -8.97
N ILE A 46 23.29 6.82 -8.78
CA ILE A 46 22.07 7.30 -8.14
C ILE A 46 21.15 7.80 -9.24
N SER A 47 19.92 7.28 -9.32
CA SER A 47 18.92 7.74 -10.29
C SER A 47 18.37 9.11 -9.90
N ARG A 48 17.59 9.72 -10.80
CA ARG A 48 16.72 10.84 -10.38
C ARG A 48 15.65 10.32 -9.40
N PRO A 49 15.19 11.16 -8.45
CA PRO A 49 14.05 10.81 -7.61
C PRO A 49 12.83 10.48 -8.47
N VAL A 50 12.14 9.39 -8.11
CA VAL A 50 10.89 8.92 -8.70
C VAL A 50 9.76 9.28 -7.75
N HIS A 51 8.67 9.80 -8.31
CA HIS A 51 7.39 9.98 -7.61
C HIS A 51 6.45 8.92 -8.14
N GLU A 52 5.86 8.13 -7.25
CA GLU A 52 4.99 7.02 -7.64
C GLU A 52 3.81 6.90 -6.68
N THR A 53 2.61 6.71 -7.24
CA THR A 53 1.40 6.39 -6.49
C THR A 53 1.15 4.89 -6.62
N ILE A 54 1.05 4.22 -5.48
CA ILE A 54 0.80 2.79 -5.39
C ILE A 54 -0.62 2.61 -4.85
N ALA A 55 -1.45 1.86 -5.56
CA ALA A 55 -2.82 1.58 -5.16
C ALA A 55 -3.23 0.15 -5.54
N ASP A 56 -4.03 -0.50 -4.70
CA ASP A 56 -4.64 -1.81 -4.99
C ASP A 56 -6.17 -1.71 -4.94
N MET A 57 -6.80 -1.33 -6.05
CA MET A 57 -8.27 -1.27 -6.16
C MET A 57 -8.93 -2.65 -5.99
N ALA A 58 -8.18 -3.74 -6.14
CA ALA A 58 -8.68 -5.11 -6.01
C ALA A 58 -8.33 -5.72 -4.64
N TYR A 59 -8.08 -4.90 -3.62
CA TYR A 59 -7.47 -5.35 -2.36
C TYR A 59 -8.27 -6.39 -1.56
N LEU A 60 -9.60 -6.45 -1.73
CA LEU A 60 -10.45 -7.46 -1.09
C LEU A 60 -10.58 -8.76 -1.88
N ARG A 61 -10.15 -8.79 -3.15
CA ARG A 61 -10.30 -9.99 -3.99
C ARG A 61 -9.31 -11.10 -3.64
N ARG A 62 -8.35 -10.82 -2.76
CA ARG A 62 -7.27 -11.75 -2.40
C ARG A 62 -7.34 -12.07 -0.92
N ILE A 63 -7.27 -13.36 -0.62
CA ILE A 63 -7.22 -13.88 0.74
C ILE A 63 -5.82 -14.42 0.96
N ASP A 64 -4.95 -13.60 1.54
CA ASP A 64 -3.57 -13.99 1.82
C ASP A 64 -3.40 -14.18 3.33
N ARG A 65 -3.32 -15.45 3.73
CA ARG A 65 -3.15 -15.85 5.14
C ARG A 65 -1.90 -15.25 5.79
N GLU A 66 -0.85 -15.00 5.01
CA GLU A 66 0.40 -14.41 5.50
C GLU A 66 0.18 -13.04 6.16
N TYR A 67 -0.82 -12.28 5.71
CA TYR A 67 -1.11 -10.96 6.23
C TYR A 67 -2.22 -10.95 7.30
N SER A 68 -2.83 -12.10 7.65
CA SER A 68 -4.02 -12.08 8.54
C SER A 68 -3.72 -11.63 9.98
N SER A 69 -2.47 -11.70 10.42
CA SER A 69 -2.05 -11.37 11.79
C SER A 69 -1.19 -10.10 11.88
N VAL A 70 -0.93 -9.41 10.76
CA VAL A 70 -0.10 -8.19 10.76
C VAL A 70 -0.96 -6.93 10.82
N SER A 71 -0.39 -5.85 11.37
CA SER A 71 -0.99 -4.53 11.24
C SER A 71 -0.96 -4.07 9.78
N LEU A 72 -2.01 -3.38 9.34
CA LEU A 72 -2.12 -2.83 7.98
C LEU A 72 -1.93 -3.91 6.89
N PRO A 73 -2.72 -4.99 6.92
CA PRO A 73 -2.49 -6.16 6.09
C PRO A 73 -2.63 -5.87 4.59
N TYR A 74 -3.58 -5.01 4.22
CA TYR A 74 -3.84 -4.66 2.83
C TYR A 74 -2.74 -3.77 2.25
N GLU A 75 -2.25 -2.81 3.04
CA GLU A 75 -1.17 -1.91 2.64
C GLU A 75 0.16 -2.66 2.48
N LYS A 76 0.47 -3.54 3.45
CA LYS A 76 1.69 -4.35 3.40
C LYS A 76 1.70 -5.25 2.18
N ARG A 77 0.60 -5.96 1.93
CA ARG A 77 0.46 -6.80 0.74
C ARG A 77 0.63 -5.99 -0.55
N MET A 78 -0.06 -4.84 -0.65
CA MET A 78 0.05 -3.94 -1.81
C MET A 78 1.51 -3.50 -2.05
N LEU A 79 2.22 -3.10 -1.01
CA LEU A 79 3.62 -2.67 -1.11
C LEU A 79 4.56 -3.84 -1.50
N ASP A 80 4.35 -5.03 -0.95
CA ASP A 80 5.15 -6.21 -1.29
C ASP A 80 4.98 -6.61 -2.75
N GLU A 81 3.74 -6.62 -3.23
CA GLU A 81 3.44 -6.92 -4.63
C GLU A 81 4.00 -5.85 -5.57
N TRP A 82 3.83 -4.57 -5.22
CA TRP A 82 4.41 -3.47 -5.97
C TRP A 82 5.93 -3.60 -6.04
N PHE A 83 6.60 -3.87 -4.92
CA PHE A 83 8.05 -3.99 -4.88
C PHE A 83 8.54 -5.16 -5.76
N LYS A 84 7.89 -6.33 -5.65
CA LYS A 84 8.18 -7.51 -6.49
C LYS A 84 7.99 -7.16 -7.98
N ALA A 85 6.83 -6.61 -8.34
CA ALA A 85 6.55 -6.24 -9.72
C ALA A 85 7.56 -5.21 -10.26
N ARG A 86 7.93 -4.21 -9.46
CA ARG A 86 8.75 -3.08 -9.90
C ARG A 86 10.24 -3.44 -10.02
N PHE A 87 10.78 -4.15 -9.05
CA PHE A 87 12.22 -4.35 -8.91
C PHE A 87 12.69 -5.78 -9.16
N VAL A 88 11.82 -6.78 -9.01
CA VAL A 88 12.14 -8.17 -9.33
C VAL A 88 11.72 -8.46 -10.77
N GLU A 89 10.46 -8.16 -11.10
CA GLU A 89 9.90 -8.41 -12.45
C GLU A 89 10.16 -7.28 -13.44
N HIS A 90 10.70 -6.13 -12.98
CA HIS A 90 10.99 -4.95 -13.81
C HIS A 90 9.79 -4.40 -14.59
N ARG A 91 8.58 -4.56 -14.05
CA ARG A 91 7.35 -4.04 -14.64
C ARG A 91 7.30 -2.51 -14.58
N PRO A 92 6.84 -1.82 -15.63
CA PRO A 92 6.58 -0.39 -15.57
C PRO A 92 5.43 -0.08 -14.57
N PRO A 93 5.36 1.15 -14.03
CA PRO A 93 4.22 1.59 -13.22
C PRO A 93 2.93 1.48 -14.04
N ARG A 94 1.82 1.17 -13.38
CA ARG A 94 0.47 1.18 -13.98
C ARG A 94 -0.22 2.52 -13.77
#